data_AF-H2Y1J4-F1
#
_entry.id   AF-H2Y1J4-F1
#
_cell.length_a   1.000
_cell.length_b   1.000
_cell.length_c   1.000
_cell.angle_alpha   90.00
_cell.angle_beta   90.00
_cell.angle_gamma   90.00
#
_symmetry.space_group_name_H-M   'P 1'
#
loop_
_entity.id
_entity.type
_entity.pdbx_description
1 polymer ?
#
loop_
_entity_poly.entity_id
_entity_poly.type
_entity_poly.pdbx_seq_one_letter_code
_entity_poly.pdbx_strand_id
1 'polypeptide(L)'
;MELAISPLCKRVTDLGSSYRLLRAFRPLLFQNDVVIGDSPSIGDVIPYSTALHFLFSRAPPDVRPPYQVMEWSISRYSRWLDEHQSQRERLNMLRGALENYVNSVRAKQGTEFADIYPQMVKLLQKGMEKHSVTQ
;
A
#
# COMPACT_ATOMS: atom_id res chain seq x y z
N MET A 1 -22.42 0.64 9.35
CA MET A 1 -21.30 1.52 8.93
C MET A 1 -21.76 2.56 7.91
N GLU A 2 -22.62 2.24 6.93
CA GLU A 2 -23.18 3.25 6.00
C GLU A 2 -24.22 4.20 6.64
N LEU A 3 -24.91 3.78 7.71
CA LEU A 3 -25.83 4.63 8.48
C LEU A 3 -25.13 5.77 9.25
N ALA A 4 -23.84 5.62 9.59
CA ALA A 4 -23.11 6.63 10.37
C ALA A 4 -22.66 7.84 9.53
N ILE A 5 -22.66 7.70 8.20
CA ILE A 5 -22.23 8.73 7.25
C ILE A 5 -23.41 9.54 6.68
N SER A 6 -24.65 9.12 6.99
CA SER A 6 -25.89 9.79 6.58
C SER A 6 -26.01 11.27 6.98
N PRO A 7 -25.51 11.75 8.14
CA PRO A 7 -25.56 13.18 8.46
C PRO A 7 -24.49 14.02 7.73
N LEU A 8 -23.46 13.40 7.14
CA LEU A 8 -22.34 14.10 6.49
C LEU A 8 -22.53 14.26 4.98
N CYS A 9 -23.29 13.38 4.33
CA CYS A 9 -23.58 13.44 2.90
C CYS A 9 -25.01 12.98 2.61
N LYS A 10 -25.75 13.72 1.77
CA LYS A 10 -27.16 13.44 1.44
C LYS A 10 -27.31 12.19 0.56
N ARG A 11 -26.32 11.86 -0.27
CA ARG A 11 -26.23 10.60 -1.02
C ARG A 11 -24.82 10.03 -0.91
N VAL A 12 -24.72 8.72 -0.77
CA VAL A 12 -23.43 8.00 -0.65
C VAL A 12 -22.57 8.15 -1.92
N THR A 13 -23.20 8.37 -3.07
CA THR A 13 -22.54 8.70 -4.34
C THR A 13 -21.77 10.02 -4.31
N ASP A 14 -22.15 10.95 -3.42
CA ASP A 14 -21.52 12.27 -3.31
C ASP A 14 -20.10 12.18 -2.69
N LEU A 15 -19.76 11.05 -2.04
CA LEU A 15 -18.39 10.77 -1.58
C LEU A 15 -17.42 10.39 -2.72
N GLY A 16 -17.90 10.27 -3.96
CA GLY A 16 -17.06 10.19 -5.16
C GLY A 16 -16.04 9.03 -5.16
N SER A 17 -14.79 9.34 -5.51
CA SER A 17 -13.68 8.38 -5.63
C SER A 17 -13.31 7.74 -4.30
N SER A 18 -13.34 8.48 -3.19
CA SER A 18 -12.98 8.00 -1.86
C SER A 18 -13.92 6.89 -1.38
N TYR A 19 -15.23 7.02 -1.61
CA TYR A 19 -16.18 5.95 -1.27
C TYR A 19 -16.03 4.72 -2.17
N ARG A 20 -15.77 4.90 -3.48
CA ARG A 20 -15.48 3.77 -4.37
C ARG A 20 -14.25 2.99 -3.91
N LEU A 21 -13.19 3.69 -3.51
CA LEU A 21 -11.99 3.07 -2.96
C LEU A 21 -12.32 2.28 -1.69
N LEU A 22 -12.99 2.89 -0.71
CA LEU A 22 -13.38 2.20 0.54
C LEU A 22 -14.22 0.95 0.27
N ARG A 23 -15.17 1.02 -0.66
CA ARG A 23 -16.02 -0.12 -1.04
C ARG A 23 -15.23 -1.23 -1.70
N ALA A 24 -14.33 -0.89 -2.63
CA ALA A 24 -13.45 -1.86 -3.29
C ALA A 24 -12.43 -2.48 -2.32
N PHE A 25 -12.00 -1.72 -1.32
CA PHE A 25 -11.01 -2.14 -0.33
C PHE A 25 -11.61 -3.03 0.76
N ARG A 26 -12.87 -2.79 1.16
CA ARG A 26 -13.59 -3.55 2.20
C ARG A 26 -13.44 -5.08 2.09
N PRO A 27 -13.66 -5.74 0.93
CA PRO A 27 -13.52 -7.18 0.84
C PRO A 27 -12.09 -7.68 1.10
N LEU A 28 -11.05 -6.84 0.91
CA LEU A 28 -9.65 -7.21 1.07
C LEU A 28 -9.18 -7.23 2.53
N LEU A 29 -9.89 -6.54 3.44
CA LEU A 29 -9.48 -6.37 4.84
C LEU A 29 -9.26 -7.70 5.59
N PHE A 30 -10.02 -8.73 5.21
CA PHE A 30 -10.03 -10.04 5.87
C PHE A 30 -9.50 -11.17 4.99
N GLN A 31 -8.89 -10.84 3.85
CA GLN A 31 -8.35 -11.83 2.92
C GLN A 31 -6.90 -12.19 3.25
N ASN A 32 -6.44 -13.30 2.68
CA ASN A 32 -5.03 -13.69 2.71
C ASN A 32 -4.23 -12.77 1.77
N ASP A 33 -2.96 -12.52 2.11
CA ASP A 33 -2.04 -11.67 1.37
C ASP A 33 -1.86 -12.14 -0.10
N VAL A 34 -1.95 -13.45 -0.35
CA VAL A 34 -1.94 -14.02 -1.72
C VAL A 34 -3.16 -13.57 -2.52
N VAL A 35 -4.36 -13.67 -1.92
CA VAL A 35 -5.62 -13.28 -2.56
C VAL A 35 -5.64 -11.77 -2.79
N ILE A 36 -5.06 -11.00 -1.87
CA ILE A 36 -4.90 -9.56 -2.04
C ILE A 36 -4.01 -9.26 -3.26
N GLY A 37 -2.86 -9.94 -3.40
CA GLY A 37 -1.92 -9.74 -4.52
C GLY A 37 -2.49 -10.02 -5.93
N ASP A 38 -3.58 -10.79 -6.00
CA ASP A 38 -4.27 -11.16 -7.24
C ASP A 38 -5.63 -10.47 -7.45
N SER A 39 -6.02 -9.59 -6.54
CA SER A 39 -7.29 -8.86 -6.66
C SER A 39 -7.30 -7.94 -7.90
N PRO A 40 -8.30 -8.07 -8.80
CA PRO A 40 -8.41 -7.23 -9.98
C PRO A 40 -8.75 -5.77 -9.65
N SER A 41 -9.27 -5.51 -8.45
CA SER A 41 -9.55 -4.16 -7.96
C SER A 41 -8.27 -3.34 -7.72
N ILE A 42 -7.13 -4.00 -7.55
CA ILE A 42 -5.83 -3.34 -7.39
C ILE A 42 -5.31 -2.91 -8.76
N GLY A 43 -4.90 -1.65 -8.83
CA GLY A 43 -4.51 -0.99 -10.07
C GLY A 43 -5.68 -0.32 -10.77
N ASP A 44 -6.91 -0.80 -10.63
CA ASP A 44 -8.09 -0.14 -11.20
C ASP A 44 -8.67 0.92 -10.24
N VAL A 45 -9.40 0.47 -9.22
CA VAL A 45 -10.01 1.37 -8.20
C VAL A 45 -9.06 1.62 -7.03
N ILE A 46 -8.27 0.62 -6.65
CA ILE A 46 -7.35 0.69 -5.51
C ILE A 46 -5.93 0.96 -6.03
N PRO A 47 -5.28 2.06 -5.64
CA PRO A 47 -3.91 2.31 -6.04
C PRO A 47 -2.95 1.23 -5.49
N TYR A 48 -1.95 0.85 -6.29
CA TYR A 48 -0.92 -0.10 -5.86
C TYR A 48 -0.19 0.36 -4.59
N SER A 49 0.07 1.67 -4.47
CA SER A 49 0.67 2.23 -3.26
C SER A 49 -0.19 1.97 -2.03
N THR A 50 -1.51 2.16 -2.11
CA THR A 50 -2.44 1.89 -1.00
C THR A 50 -2.44 0.41 -0.61
N ALA A 51 -2.48 -0.50 -1.58
CA ALA A 51 -2.40 -1.93 -1.30
C ALA A 51 -1.07 -2.33 -0.63
N LEU A 52 0.05 -1.75 -1.06
CA LEU A 52 1.35 -1.98 -0.44
C LEU A 52 1.43 -1.47 1.00
N HIS A 53 0.91 -0.27 1.29
CA HIS A 53 0.83 0.23 2.67
C HIS A 53 0.00 -0.70 3.57
N PHE A 54 -1.06 -1.28 3.03
CA PHE A 54 -1.86 -2.26 3.75
C PHE A 54 -1.07 -3.54 4.04
N LEU A 55 -0.31 -4.06 3.07
CA LEU A 55 0.56 -5.22 3.32
C LEU A 55 1.64 -4.88 4.36
N PHE A 56 2.25 -3.69 4.33
CA PHE A 56 3.17 -3.24 5.38
C PHE A 56 2.52 -3.23 6.78
N SER A 57 1.24 -2.88 6.88
CA SER A 57 0.52 -2.90 8.17
C SER A 57 0.27 -4.31 8.73
N ARG A 58 0.32 -5.33 7.86
CA ARG A 58 0.15 -6.75 8.21
C ARG A 58 1.48 -7.49 8.31
N ALA A 59 2.56 -6.86 7.85
CA ALA A 59 3.87 -7.47 7.80
C ALA A 59 4.44 -7.66 9.21
N PRO A 60 5.29 -8.70 9.40
CA PRO A 60 5.96 -8.91 10.67
C PRO A 60 6.91 -7.74 11.02
N PRO A 61 7.27 -7.57 12.31
CA PRO A 61 8.01 -6.38 12.79
C PRO A 61 9.41 -6.19 12.18
N ASP A 62 9.99 -7.23 11.59
CA ASP A 62 11.25 -7.19 10.84
C ASP A 62 11.11 -6.43 9.51
N VAL A 63 9.92 -6.44 8.90
CA VAL A 63 9.59 -5.67 7.69
C VAL A 63 9.16 -4.26 8.08
N ARG A 64 10.14 -3.38 8.27
CA ARG A 64 9.86 -1.99 8.67
C ARG A 64 9.12 -1.21 7.57
N PRO A 65 8.01 -0.53 7.88
CA PRO A 65 7.31 0.34 6.94
C PRO A 65 8.17 1.55 6.53
N PRO A 66 7.84 2.20 5.39
CA PRO A 66 8.65 3.29 4.82
C PRO A 66 8.97 4.42 5.80
N TYR A 67 8.00 4.87 6.61
CA TYR A 67 8.22 5.94 7.58
C TYR A 67 9.25 5.55 8.67
N GLN A 68 9.32 4.27 9.06
CA GLN A 68 10.31 3.79 10.02
C GLN A 68 11.70 3.69 9.40
N VAL A 69 11.79 3.23 8.14
CA VAL A 69 13.07 3.17 7.41
C VAL A 69 13.67 4.56 7.24
N MET A 70 12.82 5.57 7.02
CA MET A 70 13.23 6.98 6.89
C MET A 70 13.35 7.73 8.22
N GLU A 71 13.06 7.09 9.35
CA GLU A 71 13.04 7.72 10.67
C GLU A 71 12.11 8.94 10.75
N TRP A 72 10.99 8.90 10.02
CA TRP A 72 9.98 9.94 10.05
C TRP A 72 8.89 9.63 11.06
N SER A 73 8.37 10.67 11.69
CA SER A 73 7.11 10.55 12.42
C SER A 73 5.97 10.21 11.47
N ILE A 74 4.94 9.52 11.98
CA ILE A 74 3.74 9.18 11.20
C ILE A 74 3.10 10.45 10.61
N SER A 75 3.03 11.54 11.39
CA SER A 75 2.49 12.82 10.92
C SER A 75 3.28 13.43 9.76
N ARG A 76 4.61 13.32 9.80
CA ARG A 76 5.47 13.76 8.68
C ARG A 76 5.22 12.90 7.44
N TYR A 77 5.12 11.59 7.61
CA TYR A 77 4.85 10.69 6.50
C TYR A 77 3.47 10.89 5.87
N SER A 78 2.44 11.11 6.70
CA SER A 78 1.09 11.46 6.23
C SER A 78 1.12 12.72 5.38
N ARG A 79 1.77 13.78 5.87
CA ARG A 79 1.91 15.03 5.11
C ARG A 79 2.65 14.81 3.79
N TRP A 80 3.72 14.02 3.80
CA TRP A 80 4.44 13.69 2.57
C TRP A 80 3.53 12.97 1.56
N LEU A 81 2.69 12.04 2.01
CA LEU A 81 1.71 11.38 1.13
C LEU A 81 0.71 12.39 0.54
N ASP A 82 0.24 13.35 1.34
CA ASP A 82 -0.69 14.40 0.89
C ASP A 82 -0.04 15.34 -0.16
N GLU A 83 1.25 15.64 0.00
CA GLU A 83 2.01 16.49 -0.92
C GLU A 83 2.40 15.76 -2.22
N HIS A 84 2.64 14.44 -2.18
CA HIS A 84 3.17 13.67 -3.31
C HIS A 84 2.09 12.75 -3.88
N GLN A 85 1.26 13.26 -4.78
CA GLN A 85 0.14 12.52 -5.40
C GLN A 85 0.59 11.55 -6.52
N SER A 86 1.83 11.66 -6.99
CA SER A 86 2.39 10.76 -8.01
C SER A 86 2.49 9.33 -7.48
N GLN A 87 1.78 8.41 -8.14
CA GLN A 87 1.86 6.99 -7.80
C GLN A 87 3.27 6.45 -7.98
N ARG A 88 3.99 6.86 -9.03
CA ARG A 88 5.36 6.42 -9.28
C ARG A 88 6.30 6.82 -8.15
N GLU A 89 6.14 8.03 -7.63
CA GLU A 89 6.93 8.52 -6.51
C GLU A 89 6.63 7.76 -5.21
N ARG A 90 5.36 7.56 -4.89
CA ARG A 90 4.95 6.72 -3.75
C ARG A 90 5.47 5.29 -3.86
N LEU A 91 5.45 4.70 -5.05
CA LEU A 91 5.97 3.35 -5.30
C LEU A 91 7.50 3.30 -5.19
N ASN A 92 8.22 4.32 -5.65
CA ASN A 92 9.67 4.43 -5.43
C ASN A 92 10.02 4.45 -3.94
N MET A 93 9.23 5.17 -3.14
CA MET A 93 9.42 5.22 -1.69
C MET A 93 9.22 3.84 -1.04
N LEU A 94 8.15 3.14 -1.45
CA LEU A 94 7.85 1.79 -0.96
C LEU A 94 8.91 0.77 -1.41
N ARG A 95 9.47 0.93 -2.62
CA ARG A 95 10.61 0.13 -3.10
C ARG A 95 11.81 0.29 -2.18
N GLY A 96 12.18 1.51 -1.81
CA GLY A 96 13.29 1.75 -0.90
C GLY A 96 13.12 1.07 0.46
N ALA A 97 11.89 0.99 0.98
CA ALA A 97 11.60 0.26 2.20
C ALA A 97 11.79 -1.26 2.05
N LEU A 98 11.34 -1.84 0.93
CA LEU A 98 11.56 -3.26 0.62
C LEU A 98 13.05 -3.58 0.40
N GLU A 99 13.79 -2.71 -0.26
CA GLU A 99 15.25 -2.86 -0.44
C GLU A 99 15.97 -2.81 0.91
N ASN A 100 15.55 -1.92 1.84
CA ASN A 100 16.08 -1.91 3.20
C ASN A 100 15.83 -3.23 3.92
N TYR A 101 14.64 -3.80 3.77
CA TYR A 101 14.32 -5.11 4.33
C TYR A 101 15.26 -6.20 3.79
N VAL A 102 15.43 -6.29 2.46
CA VAL A 102 16.35 -7.26 1.84
C VAL A 102 17.77 -7.12 2.37
N ASN A 103 18.26 -5.88 2.49
CA ASN A 103 19.59 -5.61 3.05
C ASN A 103 19.69 -6.05 4.51
N SER A 104 18.64 -5.85 5.31
CA SER A 104 18.61 -6.28 6.71
C SER A 104 18.62 -7.81 6.86
N VAL A 105 17.92 -8.54 5.99
CA VAL A 105 17.90 -10.02 5.97
C VAL A 105 19.28 -10.56 5.60
N ARG A 106 19.89 -10.01 4.54
CA ARG A 106 21.26 -10.35 4.10
C ARG A 106 22.29 -10.09 5.19
N ALA A 107 22.22 -8.95 5.88
CA ALA A 107 23.14 -8.60 6.96
C ALA A 107 23.07 -9.57 8.15
N LYS A 108 21.89 -10.14 8.42
CA LYS A 108 21.68 -11.16 9.46
C LYS A 108 22.04 -12.57 9.02
N GLN A 109 22.56 -12.76 7.79
CA GLN A 109 22.75 -14.07 7.15
C GLN A 109 21.45 -14.91 7.09
N GLY A 110 20.30 -14.25 7.14
CA GLY A 110 19.01 -14.90 7.00
C GLY A 110 18.80 -15.33 5.55
N THR A 111 18.33 -16.56 5.34
CA THR A 111 17.95 -17.08 4.03
C THR A 111 16.44 -17.02 3.79
N GLU A 112 15.66 -16.72 4.82
CA GLU A 112 14.19 -16.72 4.79
C GLU A 112 13.65 -15.28 4.81
N PHE A 113 12.75 -15.00 3.89
CA PHE A 113 11.98 -13.76 3.83
C PHE A 113 10.59 -14.00 4.44
N ALA A 114 9.97 -12.93 4.96
CA ALA A 114 8.58 -12.99 5.39
C ALA A 114 7.66 -13.45 4.25
N ASP A 115 6.66 -14.29 4.56
CA ASP A 115 5.72 -14.87 3.58
C ASP A 115 4.97 -13.83 2.74
N ILE A 116 4.79 -12.62 3.30
CA ILE A 116 4.12 -11.48 2.65
C ILE A 116 5.02 -10.78 1.61
N TYR A 117 6.34 -10.90 1.74
CA TYR A 117 7.33 -10.19 0.92
C TYR A 117 7.18 -10.47 -0.59
N PRO A 118 7.02 -11.73 -1.07
CA PRO A 118 6.79 -12.00 -2.49
C PRO A 118 5.55 -11.27 -3.06
N GLN A 119 4.47 -11.15 -2.28
CA GLN A 119 3.27 -10.45 -2.71
C GLN A 119 3.49 -8.93 -2.81
N MET A 120 4.27 -8.36 -1.87
CA MET A 120 4.66 -6.95 -1.93
C MET A 120 5.53 -6.65 -3.17
N VAL A 121 6.50 -7.52 -3.47
CA VAL A 121 7.33 -7.36 -4.69
C VAL A 121 6.49 -7.46 -5.96
N LYS A 122 5.58 -8.45 -6.02
CA LYS A 122 4.66 -8.63 -7.15
C LYS A 122 3.78 -7.39 -7.39
N LEU A 123 3.19 -6.84 -6.33
CA LEU A 123 2.37 -5.62 -6.43
C LEU A 123 3.20 -4.39 -6.80
N LEU A 124 4.41 -4.28 -6.25
CA LEU A 124 5.32 -3.20 -6.60
C LEU A 124 5.69 -3.25 -8.08
N GLN A 125 6.04 -4.42 -8.61
CA GLN A 125 6.39 -4.59 -10.02
C GLN A 125 5.22 -4.19 -10.94
N LYS A 126 4.03 -4.76 -10.71
CA LYS A 126 2.82 -4.40 -11.47
C LYS A 126 2.53 -2.89 -11.41
N GLY A 127 2.70 -2.29 -10.23
CA GLY A 127 2.53 -0.85 -10.04
C GLY A 127 3.55 -0.02 -10.81
N MET A 128 4.82 -0.40 -10.78
CA MET A 128 5.89 0.29 -11.50
C MET A 128 5.70 0.18 -13.02
N GLU A 129 5.33 -0.99 -13.52
CA GLU A 129 5.02 -1.21 -14.95
C GLU A 129 3.86 -0.31 -15.40
N LYS A 130 2.76 -0.28 -14.63
CA LYS A 130 1.58 0.55 -14.96
C LYS A 130 1.92 2.05 -15.06
N HIS A 131 2.89 2.53 -14.28
CA HIS A 131 3.28 3.94 -14.24
C HIS A 131 4.64 4.22 -14.92
N SER A 132 5.13 3.27 -15.75
CA SER A 132 6.37 3.43 -16.50
C SER A 132 6.20 4.14 -17.84
N VAL A 133 4.98 4.18 -18.38
CA VAL A 133 4.68 4.66 -19.76
C VAL A 133 4.07 6.06 -19.79
N THR A 134 3.82 6.71 -18.64
CA THR A 134 3.36 8.10 -18.62
C THR A 134 4.58 9.05 -18.74
N GLN A 135 5.09 9.19 -19.97
CA GLN A 135 5.77 10.41 -20.41
C GLN A 135 4.73 11.39 -20.97
#